data_AF-A0A835A4C5-F1
#
_entry.id   AF-A0A835A4C5-F1
#
_cell.length_a   1.000
_cell.length_b   1.000
_cell.length_c   1.000
_cell.angle_alpha   90.00
_cell.angle_beta   90.00
_cell.angle_gamma   90.00
#
_symmetry.space_group_name_H-M   'P 1'
#
loop_
_entity.id
_entity.type
_entity.pdbx_description
1 polymer ?
#
loop_
_entity_poly.entity_id
_entity_poly.type
_entity_poly.pdbx_seq_one_letter_code
_entity_poly.pdbx_strand_id
1 'polypeptide(L)'
;MLDVILIFIHLCKSFCVTFIPKTFWAHLHIDLTTVTSVEQIWTANLFLESNQRIRTTILTCVLWNVWKCRNAKVFRSVDETNLHIATRCHDDLLLWSNRCSTDADKAKLVEWSNYFFVG
;
A
#
# COMPACT_ATOMS: atom_id res chain seq x y z
N MET A 1 -14.09 -8.78 4.38
CA MET A 1 -12.88 -7.96 4.10
C MET A 1 -11.80 -8.15 5.17
N LEU A 2 -12.14 -8.52 6.41
CA LEU A 2 -11.17 -8.86 7.47
C LEU A 2 -10.31 -10.10 7.14
N ASP A 3 -10.85 -11.09 6.44
CA ASP A 3 -10.14 -12.37 6.18
C ASP A 3 -8.98 -12.25 5.19
N VAL A 4 -9.11 -11.37 4.19
CA VAL A 4 -8.05 -11.14 3.19
C VAL A 4 -6.88 -10.36 3.81
N ILE A 5 -7.18 -9.43 4.73
CA ILE A 5 -6.18 -8.66 5.47
C ILE A 5 -5.34 -9.59 6.36
N LEU A 6 -5.94 -10.59 7.02
CA LEU A 6 -5.22 -11.55 7.86
C LEU A 6 -4.27 -12.45 7.04
N ILE A 7 -4.74 -12.97 5.91
CA ILE A 7 -3.91 -13.75 4.96
C ILE A 7 -2.76 -12.87 4.43
N PHE A 8 -3.06 -11.61 4.13
CA PHE A 8 -2.07 -10.67 3.62
C PHE A 8 -1.04 -10.25 4.67
N ILE A 9 -1.46 -10.07 5.93
CA ILE A 9 -0.55 -9.85 7.08
C ILE A 9 0.37 -11.06 7.26
N HIS A 10 -0.15 -12.29 7.18
CA HIS A 10 0.67 -13.50 7.31
C HIS A 10 1.67 -13.66 6.15
N LEU A 11 1.24 -13.40 4.92
CA LEU A 11 2.11 -13.43 3.74
C LEU A 11 3.14 -12.29 3.73
N CYS A 12 2.76 -11.08 4.16
CA CYS A 12 3.66 -9.92 4.25
C CYS A 12 4.66 -10.06 5.40
N LYS A 13 4.28 -10.61 6.55
CA LYS A 13 5.23 -10.86 7.66
C LYS A 13 6.40 -11.74 7.24
N SER A 14 6.15 -12.76 6.41
CA SER A 14 7.22 -13.64 5.93
C SER A 14 8.10 -13.05 4.81
N PHE A 15 7.63 -12.04 4.08
CA PHE A 15 8.29 -11.65 2.81
C PHE A 15 8.54 -10.14 2.61
N CYS A 16 7.90 -9.24 3.36
CA CYS A 16 8.09 -7.79 3.18
C CYS A 16 9.32 -7.24 3.88
N VAL A 17 9.85 -7.88 4.94
CA VAL A 17 10.97 -7.33 5.74
C VAL A 17 12.26 -7.22 4.93
N THR A 18 12.52 -8.18 4.04
CA THR A 18 13.78 -8.25 3.30
C THR A 18 13.79 -7.44 2.01
N PHE A 19 12.63 -6.94 1.55
CA PHE A 19 12.55 -6.14 0.33
C PHE A 19 11.39 -5.15 0.42
N ILE A 20 11.52 -4.20 1.36
CA ILE A 20 10.83 -2.91 1.25
C ILE A 20 11.60 -2.14 0.17
N PRO A 21 11.03 -1.84 -1.02
CA PRO A 21 11.72 -1.03 -2.01
C PRO A 21 11.87 0.37 -1.41
N LYS A 22 13.04 0.66 -0.82
CA LYS A 22 13.33 1.96 -0.18
C LYS A 22 13.04 3.12 -1.13
N THR A 23 13.23 2.89 -2.42
CA THR A 23 12.96 3.82 -3.51
C THR A 23 11.48 4.16 -3.67
N PHE A 24 10.56 3.25 -3.37
CA PHE A 24 9.12 3.51 -3.55
C PHE A 24 8.54 4.33 -2.39
N TRP A 25 8.92 4.03 -1.15
CA TRP A 25 8.47 4.84 0.00
C TRP A 25 9.01 6.26 -0.06
N ALA A 26 10.27 6.43 -0.48
CA ALA A 26 10.84 7.75 -0.74
C ALA A 26 10.09 8.50 -1.85
N HIS A 27 9.64 7.80 -2.90
CA HIS A 27 8.80 8.37 -3.95
C HIS A 27 7.42 8.80 -3.45
N LEU A 28 6.87 8.10 -2.46
CA LEU A 28 5.67 8.52 -1.73
C LEU A 28 5.95 9.55 -0.63
N HIS A 29 7.16 10.10 -0.51
CA HIS A 29 7.55 11.00 0.59
C HIS A 29 7.25 10.43 2.00
N ILE A 30 7.25 9.10 2.16
CA ILE A 30 7.05 8.41 3.43
C ILE A 30 8.41 7.99 3.97
N ASP A 31 8.76 8.55 5.12
CA ASP A 31 9.97 8.17 5.83
C ASP A 31 9.72 6.94 6.72
N LEU A 32 10.48 5.88 6.47
CA LEU A 32 10.46 4.63 7.24
C LEU A 32 11.65 4.51 8.20
N THR A 33 12.49 5.53 8.37
CA THR A 33 13.66 5.48 9.27
C THR A 33 13.31 5.15 10.72
N THR A 34 12.12 5.54 11.15
CA THR A 34 11.59 5.29 12.50
C THR A 34 10.93 3.92 12.66
N VAL A 35 10.73 3.20 11.55
CA VAL A 35 10.06 1.90 11.51
C VAL A 35 11.09 0.78 11.50
N THR A 36 11.21 0.08 12.63
CA THR A 36 12.17 -1.01 12.87
C THR A 36 11.56 -2.40 12.76
N SER A 37 10.22 -2.52 12.68
CA SER A 37 9.53 -3.80 12.51
C SER A 37 8.30 -3.70 11.60
N VAL A 38 7.83 -4.86 11.09
CA VAL A 38 6.59 -4.92 10.28
C VAL A 38 5.39 -4.47 11.08
N GLU A 39 5.33 -4.84 12.36
CA GLU A 39 4.26 -4.46 13.27
C GLU A 39 4.13 -2.94 13.35
N GLN A 40 5.25 -2.22 13.36
CA GLN A 40 5.27 -0.77 13.38
C GLN A 40 4.74 -0.15 12.08
N ILE A 41 4.87 -0.80 10.92
CA ILE A 41 4.24 -0.31 9.67
C ILE A 41 2.72 -0.22 9.83
N TRP A 42 2.12 -1.19 10.52
CA TRP A 42 0.66 -1.25 10.71
C TRP A 42 0.14 -0.32 11.80
N THR A 43 0.97 0.02 12.78
CA THR A 43 0.59 0.91 13.90
C THR A 43 1.00 2.36 13.67
N ALA A 44 2.03 2.62 12.85
CA ALA A 44 2.42 3.96 12.46
C ALA A 44 1.37 4.60 11.56
N ASN A 45 1.01 5.85 11.84
CA ASN A 45 0.12 6.61 10.98
C ASN A 45 0.89 7.21 9.79
N LEU A 46 1.49 6.35 8.95
CA LEU A 46 2.39 6.74 7.85
C LEU A 46 1.72 7.67 6.83
N PHE A 47 0.41 7.52 6.65
CA PHE A 47 -0.39 8.29 5.71
C PHE A 47 -1.11 9.48 6.37
N LEU A 48 -0.88 9.76 7.66
CA LEU A 48 -1.57 10.81 8.41
C LEU A 48 -3.10 10.73 8.34
N GLU A 49 -3.66 9.54 8.09
CA GLU A 49 -5.09 9.28 8.00
C GLU A 49 -5.65 8.92 9.37
N SER A 50 -6.66 9.67 9.79
CA SER A 50 -7.32 9.53 11.10
C SER A 50 -8.23 8.30 11.16
N ASN A 51 -8.90 7.97 10.05
CA ASN A 51 -9.79 6.83 9.98
C ASN A 51 -8.97 5.54 9.83
N GLN A 52 -8.93 4.73 10.90
CA GLN A 52 -8.19 3.47 10.94
C GLN A 52 -8.51 2.55 9.76
N ARG A 53 -9.78 2.46 9.33
CA ARG A 53 -10.19 1.58 8.22
C ARG A 53 -9.65 2.07 6.88
N ILE A 54 -9.74 3.38 6.63
CA ILE A 54 -9.20 4.00 5.41
C ILE A 54 -7.67 3.84 5.39
N ARG A 55 -7.02 4.14 6.51
CA ARG A 55 -5.57 3.96 6.69
C ARG A 55 -5.09 2.55 6.40
N THR A 56 -5.72 1.54 6.99
CA THR A 56 -5.32 0.14 6.75
C THR A 56 -5.59 -0.29 5.31
N THR A 57 -6.63 0.26 4.67
CA THR A 57 -6.93 0.00 3.25
C THR A 57 -5.83 0.56 2.35
N ILE A 58 -5.42 1.81 2.55
CA ILE A 58 -4.32 2.44 1.80
C ILE A 58 -3.02 1.67 1.99
N LEU A 59 -2.66 1.38 3.24
CA LEU A 59 -1.46 0.62 3.55
C LEU A 59 -1.48 -0.77 2.90
N THR A 60 -2.61 -1.46 2.94
CA THR A 60 -2.79 -2.76 2.28
C THR A 60 -2.60 -2.64 0.76
N CYS A 61 -3.12 -1.58 0.14
CA CYS A 61 -2.95 -1.33 -1.29
C CYS A 61 -1.47 -1.16 -1.67
N VAL A 62 -0.75 -0.33 -0.90
CA VAL A 62 0.67 -0.06 -1.14
C VAL A 62 1.50 -1.34 -0.96
N LEU A 63 1.32 -2.06 0.14
CA LEU A 63 2.04 -3.31 0.41
C LEU A 63 1.73 -4.39 -0.64
N TRP A 64 0.48 -4.47 -1.11
CA TRP A 64 0.07 -5.36 -2.21
C TRP A 64 0.84 -5.06 -3.49
N ASN A 65 0.92 -3.80 -3.89
CA ASN A 65 1.58 -3.39 -5.12
C ASN A 65 3.10 -3.52 -5.05
N VAL A 66 3.70 -3.27 -3.89
CA VAL A 66 5.12 -3.55 -3.62
C VAL A 66 5.41 -5.05 -3.71
N TRP A 67 4.55 -5.90 -3.14
CA TRP A 67 4.69 -7.35 -3.22
C TRP A 67 4.58 -7.87 -4.66
N LYS A 68 3.62 -7.34 -5.45
CA LYS A 68 3.50 -7.65 -6.89
C LYS A 68 4.79 -7.31 -7.65
N CYS A 69 5.37 -6.13 -7.39
CA CYS A 69 6.65 -5.72 -7.98
C CYS A 69 7.80 -6.67 -7.64
N ARG A 70 7.95 -7.04 -6.36
CA ARG A 70 8.97 -8.02 -5.95
C ARG A 70 8.81 -9.34 -6.70
N ASN A 71 7.58 -9.83 -6.81
CA ASN A 71 7.30 -11.09 -7.52
C ASN A 71 7.57 -10.98 -9.02
N ALA A 72 7.27 -9.85 -9.65
CA ALA A 72 7.62 -9.61 -11.06
C ALA A 72 9.14 -9.67 -11.27
N LYS A 73 9.92 -9.06 -10.38
CA LYS A 73 11.39 -9.14 -10.41
C LYS A 73 11.92 -10.56 -10.21
N VAL A 74 11.43 -11.26 -9.19
CA VAL A 74 11.92 -12.60 -8.82
C VAL A 74 11.54 -13.65 -9.85
N PHE A 75 10.28 -13.67 -10.30
CA PHE A 75 9.75 -14.74 -11.14
C PHE A 75 9.77 -14.43 -12.63
N ARG A 76 9.91 -13.16 -13.02
CA ARG A 76 9.85 -12.73 -14.43
C ARG A 76 11.01 -11.83 -14.84
N SER A 77 11.94 -11.51 -13.93
CA SER A 77 13.05 -10.59 -14.18
C SER A 77 12.60 -9.20 -14.68
N VAL A 78 11.42 -8.75 -14.25
CA VAL A 78 10.89 -7.42 -14.58
C VAL A 78 11.17 -6.45 -13.45
N ASP A 79 11.94 -5.40 -13.75
CA ASP A 79 12.13 -4.25 -12.87
C ASP A 79 11.05 -3.19 -13.13
N GLU A 80 10.00 -3.19 -12.33
CA GLU A 80 8.93 -2.18 -12.42
C GLU A 80 9.40 -0.85 -11.83
N THR A 81 9.05 0.26 -12.50
CA THR A 81 9.35 1.62 -12.02
C THR A 81 8.41 2.02 -10.89
N ASN A 82 8.84 2.98 -10.06
CA ASN A 82 7.98 3.56 -9.01
C ASN A 82 6.65 4.09 -9.59
N LEU A 83 6.69 4.73 -10.76
CA LEU A 83 5.49 5.21 -11.47
C LEU A 83 4.51 4.08 -11.75
N HIS A 84 4.97 2.94 -12.29
CA HIS A 84 4.09 1.79 -12.53
C HIS A 84 3.45 1.26 -11.23
N ILE A 85 4.20 1.22 -10.13
CA ILE A 85 3.66 0.79 -8.84
C ILE A 85 2.61 1.80 -8.36
N ALA A 86 2.88 3.11 -8.48
CA ALA A 86 1.96 4.18 -8.09
C ALA A 86 0.66 4.16 -8.92
N THR A 87 0.75 4.00 -10.24
CA THR A 87 -0.43 3.86 -11.11
C THR A 87 -1.31 2.68 -10.68
N ARG A 88 -0.71 1.52 -10.35
CA ARG A 88 -1.51 0.39 -9.85
C ARG A 88 -2.11 0.66 -8.47
N CYS A 89 -1.42 1.40 -7.59
CA CYS A 89 -2.01 1.82 -6.31
C CYS A 89 -3.23 2.72 -6.52
N HIS A 90 -3.16 3.67 -7.46
CA HIS A 90 -4.30 4.50 -7.88
C HIS A 90 -5.47 3.62 -8.34
N ASP A 91 -5.23 2.73 -9.30
CA ASP A 91 -6.28 1.90 -9.89
C ASP A 91 -6.90 0.94 -8.87
N ASP A 92 -6.07 0.30 -8.04
CA ASP A 92 -6.53 -0.59 -6.97
C ASP A 92 -7.36 0.18 -5.93
N LEU A 93 -6.96 1.38 -5.52
CA LEU A 93 -7.75 2.20 -4.58
C LEU A 93 -9.08 2.67 -5.17
N LEU A 94 -9.08 3.11 -6.43
CA LEU A 94 -10.30 3.49 -7.14
C LEU A 94 -11.26 2.30 -7.23
N LEU A 95 -10.77 1.11 -7.56
CA LEU A 95 -11.54 -0.12 -7.57
C LEU A 95 -12.08 -0.46 -6.17
N TRP A 96 -11.23 -0.38 -5.14
CA TRP A 96 -11.59 -0.73 -3.77
C TRP A 96 -12.55 0.27 -3.14
N SER A 97 -12.58 1.52 -3.60
CA SER A 97 -13.55 2.54 -3.18
C SER A 97 -15.00 2.11 -3.40
N ASN A 98 -15.27 1.29 -4.43
CA ASN A 98 -16.60 0.77 -4.70
C ASN A 98 -17.07 -0.29 -3.67
N ARG A 99 -16.17 -0.75 -2.79
CA ARG A 99 -16.50 -1.66 -1.69
C ARG A 99 -16.85 -0.92 -0.40
N CYS A 100 -16.71 0.40 -0.36
CA CYS A 100 -17.11 1.22 0.79
C CYS A 100 -18.63 1.26 0.92
N SER A 101 -19.12 1.19 2.15
CA SER A 101 -20.56 1.25 2.44
C SER A 101 -21.09 2.68 2.57
N THR A 102 -20.20 3.68 2.67
CA THR A 102 -20.56 5.08 2.84
C THR A 102 -19.90 5.93 1.76
N ASP A 103 -20.60 6.97 1.31
CA ASP A 103 -20.06 7.92 0.33
C ASP A 103 -18.87 8.69 0.87
N ALA A 104 -18.82 8.94 2.19
CA ALA A 104 -17.69 9.58 2.85
C ALA A 104 -16.42 8.73 2.76
N ASP A 105 -16.49 7.43 3.07
CA ASP A 105 -15.35 6.51 2.96
C ASP A 105 -14.94 6.34 1.49
N LYS A 106 -15.91 6.29 0.56
CA LYS A 106 -15.64 6.22 -0.87
C LYS A 106 -14.89 7.45 -1.36
N ALA A 107 -15.37 8.65 -1.01
CA ALA A 107 -14.73 9.91 -1.36
C ALA A 107 -13.30 9.99 -0.80
N LYS A 108 -13.07 9.52 0.43
CA LYS A 108 -11.74 9.44 1.03
C LYS A 108 -10.80 8.52 0.26
N LEU A 109 -11.24 7.32 -0.15
CA LEU A 109 -10.37 6.44 -0.95
C LEU A 109 -10.10 6.98 -2.36
N VAL A 110 -11.03 7.72 -2.96
CA VAL A 110 -10.81 8.40 -4.25
C VAL A 110 -9.84 9.58 -4.10
N GLU A 111 -9.95 10.36 -3.02
CA GLU A 111 -8.97 11.40 -2.68
C GLU A 111 -7.57 10.80 -2.55
N TRP A 112 -7.45 9.69 -1.81
CA TRP A 112 -6.21 8.95 -1.67
C TRP A 112 -5.72 8.29 -2.97
N SER A 113 -6.60 7.84 -3.88
CA SER A 113 -6.13 7.31 -5.17
C SER A 113 -5.43 8.39 -5.99
N ASN A 114 -5.95 9.61 -5.98
CA ASN A 114 -5.37 10.74 -6.72
C ASN A 114 -3.97 11.10 -6.22
N TYR A 115 -3.65 10.87 -4.94
CA TYR A 115 -2.30 11.02 -4.41
C TYR A 115 -1.26 10.18 -5.17
N PHE A 116 -1.64 8.97 -5.62
CA PHE A 116 -0.75 8.08 -6.36
C PHE A 116 -0.71 8.37 -7.87
N PHE A 117 -1.63 9.19 -8.40
CA PHE A 117 -1.67 9.56 -9.82
C PHE A 117 -0.66 10.66 -10.19
N VAL A 118 -0.18 11.42 -9.18
CA VAL A 118 0.68 12.60 -9.38
C VAL A 118 2.17 12.32 -9.07
N GLY A 119 2.53 11.06 -8.79
CA GLY A 119 3.93 10.63 -8.65
C GLY A 119 4.63 10.47 -9.99
#